data_AF-A0A933ITB1-F1
#
_entry.id   AF-A0A933ITB1-F1
#
_cell.length_a   1.000
_cell.length_b   1.000
_cell.length_c   1.000
_cell.angle_alpha   90.00
_cell.angle_beta   90.00
_cell.angle_gamma   90.00
#
_symmetry.space_group_name_H-M   'P 1'
#
loop_
_entity.id
_entity.type
_entity.pdbx_description
1 polymer ?
#
loop_
_entity_poly.entity_id
_entity_poly.type
_entity_poly.pdbx_seq_one_letter_code
_entity_poly.pdbx_strand_id
1 'polypeptide(L)'
;MASIPAESTVTLSVTVRPGSSGLFNPLLQSGFKVRAALGSTIETFLRERLGLDKEYVQNRIQTVFMNNKAVDDPAKATITEGAVLALSAALPGLVGATLRKGGYYAAMREGISYGAATTQASGGDTWVRVKLFNLVAKDLGAAFLERGMYVEGASLDDFFERQSPDFWSGCRRIELDGRALSAEELRRIIWKDRKAPVLLKVLQEG
;
A
#
# COMPACT_ATOMS: atom_id res chain seq x y z
N MET A 1 -19.38 -15.64 9.64
CA MET A 1 -20.29 -14.49 9.79
C MET A 1 -19.97 -13.85 11.14
N ALA A 2 -19.54 -12.57 11.13
CA ALA A 2 -19.11 -11.72 12.26
C ALA A 2 -17.92 -12.25 13.10
N SER A 3 -16.94 -11.47 13.56
CA SER A 3 -16.63 -10.04 13.47
C SER A 3 -15.21 -9.91 14.04
N ILE A 4 -14.29 -9.30 13.31
CA ILE A 4 -13.15 -8.63 13.97
C ILE A 4 -13.63 -7.20 14.21
N PRO A 5 -13.47 -6.64 15.42
CA PRO A 5 -14.18 -5.44 15.83
C PRO A 5 -13.99 -4.29 14.84
N ALA A 6 -15.06 -3.54 14.63
CA ALA A 6 -14.99 -2.18 14.13
C ALA A 6 -14.27 -1.33 15.19
N GLU A 7 -12.94 -1.47 15.32
CA GLU A 7 -12.16 -0.30 15.69
C GLU A 7 -12.49 0.71 14.60
N SER A 8 -13.21 1.77 14.98
CA SER A 8 -13.79 2.74 14.06
C SER A 8 -12.71 3.19 13.08
N THR A 9 -12.82 2.68 11.85
CA THR A 9 -11.90 3.05 10.79
C THR A 9 -12.09 4.53 10.58
N VAL A 10 -11.06 5.29 10.88
CA VAL A 10 -11.08 6.72 10.66
C VAL A 10 -10.70 7.01 9.23
N THR A 11 -11.41 7.95 8.64
CA THR A 11 -11.20 8.36 7.27
C THR A 11 -10.50 9.72 7.26
N LEU A 12 -9.28 9.75 6.74
CA LEU A 12 -8.55 10.96 6.43
C LEU A 12 -8.72 11.25 4.94
N SER A 13 -9.39 12.35 4.60
CA SER A 13 -9.51 12.83 3.23
C SER A 13 -8.67 14.08 3.03
N VAL A 14 -7.83 14.08 2.00
CA VAL A 14 -7.00 15.23 1.64
C VAL A 14 -7.30 15.61 0.18
N THR A 15 -7.92 16.76 -0.02
CA THR A 15 -8.04 17.35 -1.35
C THR A 15 -6.79 18.15 -1.65
N VAL A 16 -6.14 17.86 -2.77
CA VAL A 16 -4.93 18.55 -3.21
C VAL A 16 -5.14 19.27 -4.53
N ARG A 17 -4.30 20.27 -4.78
CA ARG A 17 -4.26 20.93 -6.09
C ARG A 17 -3.94 19.92 -7.21
N PRO A 18 -4.36 20.18 -8.46
CA PRO A 18 -4.03 19.32 -9.60
C PRO A 18 -2.52 19.08 -9.72
N GLY A 19 -2.14 17.84 -10.01
CA GLY A 19 -0.74 17.42 -10.14
C GLY A 19 0.00 17.15 -8.83
N SER A 20 -0.59 17.42 -7.66
CA SER A 20 0.06 17.18 -6.36
C SER A 20 -0.20 15.80 -5.74
N SER A 21 -1.05 14.95 -6.34
CA SER A 21 -1.32 13.60 -5.83
C SER A 21 -0.07 12.72 -5.78
N GLY A 22 0.89 12.93 -6.70
CA GLY A 22 2.16 12.21 -6.73
C GLY A 22 3.04 12.42 -5.48
N LEU A 23 2.77 13.46 -4.69
CA LEU A 23 3.49 13.68 -3.43
C LEU A 23 3.17 12.61 -2.36
N PHE A 24 2.09 11.84 -2.54
CA PHE A 24 1.72 10.71 -1.69
C PHE A 24 2.34 9.37 -2.14
N ASN A 25 3.11 9.35 -3.22
CA ASN A 25 3.80 8.15 -3.70
C ASN A 25 4.68 7.45 -2.66
N PRO A 26 5.34 8.14 -1.69
CA PRO A 26 6.06 7.46 -0.63
C PRO A 26 5.21 6.47 0.18
N LEU A 27 3.90 6.73 0.36
CA LEU A 27 2.98 5.80 1.04
C LEU A 27 2.69 4.54 0.21
N LEU A 28 2.67 4.67 -1.12
CA LEU A 28 2.54 3.51 -2.02
C LEU A 28 3.76 2.59 -1.92
N GLN A 29 4.95 3.17 -1.69
CA GLN A 29 6.22 2.44 -1.59
C GLN A 29 6.45 1.85 -0.20
N SER A 30 6.12 2.58 0.87
CA SER A 30 6.18 2.05 2.25
C SER A 30 5.13 0.96 2.48
N GLY A 31 3.98 1.11 1.84
CA GLY A 31 2.94 0.11 1.65
C GLY A 31 1.66 0.41 2.42
N PHE A 32 0.55 -0.07 1.87
CA PHE A 32 -0.79 0.09 2.43
C PHE A 32 -1.44 -1.27 2.65
N LYS A 33 -2.48 -1.32 3.49
CA LYS A 33 -3.19 -2.54 3.85
C LYS A 33 -4.38 -2.77 2.92
N VAL A 34 -4.53 -4.02 2.50
CA VAL A 34 -5.68 -4.50 1.74
C VAL A 34 -6.18 -5.77 2.41
N ARG A 35 -7.49 -5.88 2.58
CA ARG A 35 -8.11 -7.11 3.07
C ARG A 35 -7.99 -8.21 2.02
N ALA A 36 -7.62 -9.42 2.43
CA ALA A 36 -7.53 -10.60 1.59
C ALA A 36 -8.16 -11.81 2.29
N ALA A 37 -8.70 -12.73 1.51
CA ALA A 37 -9.08 -14.04 2.03
C ALA A 37 -7.79 -14.86 2.25
N LEU A 38 -7.62 -15.40 3.44
CA LEU A 38 -6.49 -16.25 3.80
C LEU A 38 -6.52 -17.52 2.94
N GLY A 39 -5.39 -17.87 2.33
CA GLY A 39 -5.29 -19.00 1.40
C GLY A 39 -5.74 -18.71 -0.04
N SER A 40 -6.27 -17.52 -0.34
CA SER A 40 -6.51 -17.12 -1.75
C SER A 40 -5.19 -17.01 -2.51
N THR A 41 -5.21 -17.25 -3.82
CA THR A 41 -4.00 -17.09 -4.63
C THR A 41 -3.65 -15.61 -4.78
N ILE A 42 -2.38 -15.32 -5.01
CA ILE A 42 -1.92 -13.95 -5.27
C ILE A 42 -2.63 -13.39 -6.51
N GLU A 43 -2.80 -14.18 -7.57
CA GLU A 43 -3.52 -13.75 -8.77
C GLU A 43 -4.98 -13.36 -8.45
N THR A 44 -5.72 -14.18 -7.70
CA THR A 44 -7.08 -13.86 -7.27
C THR A 44 -7.10 -12.58 -6.43
N PHE A 45 -6.17 -12.42 -5.50
CA PHE A 45 -6.06 -11.21 -4.69
C PHE A 45 -5.83 -9.95 -5.54
N LEU A 46 -4.90 -9.99 -6.50
CA LEU A 46 -4.61 -8.88 -7.40
C LEU A 46 -5.83 -8.49 -8.26
N ARG A 47 -6.57 -9.48 -8.75
CA ARG A 47 -7.73 -9.23 -9.61
C ARG A 47 -8.93 -8.73 -8.83
N GLU A 48 -9.28 -9.40 -7.73
CA GLU A 48 -10.53 -9.15 -7.02
C GLU A 48 -10.42 -8.03 -5.98
N ARG A 49 -9.27 -7.87 -5.31
CA ARG A 49 -9.10 -6.89 -4.23
C ARG A 49 -8.41 -5.62 -4.69
N LEU A 50 -7.44 -5.74 -5.59
CA LEU A 50 -6.77 -4.60 -6.21
C LEU A 50 -7.47 -4.12 -7.48
N GLY A 51 -8.43 -4.90 -8.03
CA GLY A 51 -9.20 -4.51 -9.20
C GLY A 51 -8.38 -4.51 -10.49
N LEU A 52 -7.29 -5.28 -10.54
CA LEU A 52 -6.41 -5.34 -11.70
C LEU A 52 -6.98 -6.32 -12.71
N ASP A 53 -7.06 -5.91 -13.97
CA ASP A 53 -7.45 -6.84 -15.02
C ASP A 53 -6.38 -7.92 -15.25
N LYS A 54 -6.79 -9.01 -15.88
CA LYS A 54 -5.92 -10.17 -16.12
C LYS A 54 -4.72 -9.81 -16.99
N GLU A 55 -4.91 -8.96 -18.00
CA GLU A 55 -3.85 -8.55 -18.91
C GLU A 55 -2.79 -7.69 -18.22
N TYR A 56 -3.19 -6.83 -17.28
CA TYR A 56 -2.29 -6.02 -16.46
C TYR A 56 -1.47 -6.92 -15.53
N VAL A 57 -2.11 -7.85 -14.83
CA VAL A 57 -1.40 -8.80 -13.96
C VAL A 57 -0.38 -9.62 -14.75
N GLN A 58 -0.73 -10.10 -15.94
CA GLN A 58 0.15 -10.94 -16.75
C GLN A 58 1.25 -10.18 -17.49
N ASN A 59 0.95 -8.99 -18.03
CA ASN A 59 1.85 -8.28 -18.93
C ASN A 59 2.59 -7.11 -18.26
N ARG A 60 2.03 -6.52 -17.21
CA ARG A 60 2.61 -5.34 -16.53
C ARG A 60 3.30 -5.70 -15.23
N ILE A 61 2.76 -6.63 -14.43
CA ILE A 61 3.40 -7.08 -13.20
C ILE A 61 4.39 -8.20 -13.54
N GLN A 62 5.69 -7.88 -13.57
CA GLN A 62 6.73 -8.87 -13.88
C GLN A 62 7.30 -9.55 -12.65
N THR A 63 7.30 -8.86 -11.51
CA THR A 63 7.88 -9.42 -10.30
C THR A 63 6.97 -9.14 -9.13
N VAL A 64 6.54 -10.23 -8.50
CA VAL A 64 5.86 -10.22 -7.21
C VAL A 64 6.81 -10.80 -6.19
N PHE A 65 7.01 -10.08 -5.09
CA PHE A 65 7.65 -10.63 -3.90
C PHE A 65 6.61 -10.79 -2.81
N MET A 66 6.60 -11.95 -2.14
CA MET A 66 5.87 -12.18 -0.92
C MET A 66 6.84 -12.39 0.23
N ASN A 67 6.75 -11.60 1.29
CA ASN A 67 7.64 -11.66 2.46
C ASN A 67 9.12 -11.70 2.05
N ASN A 68 9.51 -10.79 1.14
CA ASN A 68 10.86 -10.64 0.58
C ASN A 68 11.35 -11.82 -0.28
N LYS A 69 10.48 -12.77 -0.66
CA LYS A 69 10.81 -13.87 -1.58
C LYS A 69 10.09 -13.70 -2.90
N ALA A 70 10.81 -13.91 -4.01
CA ALA A 70 10.21 -13.88 -5.33
C ALA A 70 9.17 -15.00 -5.46
N VAL A 71 8.04 -14.67 -6.08
CA VAL A 71 6.96 -15.61 -6.38
C VAL A 71 7.05 -15.96 -7.86
N ASP A 72 7.27 -17.24 -8.17
CA ASP A 72 7.40 -17.71 -9.54
C ASP A 72 6.05 -17.80 -10.26
N ASP A 73 5.00 -18.24 -9.56
CA ASP A 73 3.66 -18.46 -10.12
C ASP A 73 2.58 -17.88 -9.20
N PRO A 74 2.11 -16.63 -9.45
CA PRO A 74 1.06 -15.99 -8.67
C PRO A 74 -0.27 -16.74 -8.66
N ALA A 75 -0.52 -17.63 -9.64
CA ALA A 75 -1.73 -18.45 -9.69
C ALA A 75 -1.71 -19.62 -8.70
N LYS A 76 -0.51 -20.00 -8.21
CA LYS A 76 -0.32 -21.12 -7.27
C LYS A 76 0.09 -20.67 -5.87
N ALA A 77 0.79 -19.54 -5.77
CA ALA A 77 1.19 -18.99 -4.49
C ALA A 77 -0.01 -18.41 -3.73
N THR A 78 -0.16 -18.78 -2.48
CA THR A 78 -1.30 -18.40 -1.63
C THR A 78 -0.94 -17.34 -0.60
N ILE A 79 -1.88 -16.45 -0.32
CA ILE A 79 -1.77 -15.42 0.71
C ILE A 79 -1.71 -16.07 2.08
N THR A 80 -0.65 -15.74 2.82
CA THR A 80 -0.50 -16.10 4.22
C THR A 80 -0.94 -14.94 5.12
N GLU A 81 -1.17 -15.25 6.40
CA GLU A 81 -1.53 -14.23 7.39
C GLU A 81 -0.43 -13.16 7.48
N GLY A 82 -0.83 -11.89 7.46
CA GLY A 82 0.10 -10.76 7.57
C GLY A 82 1.06 -10.59 6.40
N ALA A 83 0.81 -11.25 5.26
CA ALA A 83 1.70 -11.22 4.10
C ALA A 83 2.04 -9.78 3.64
N VAL A 84 3.29 -9.60 3.23
CA VAL A 84 3.76 -8.37 2.58
C VAL A 84 4.01 -8.67 1.11
N LEU A 85 3.28 -8.02 0.22
CA LEU A 85 3.44 -8.11 -1.22
C LEU A 85 4.12 -6.85 -1.76
N ALA A 86 5.22 -7.02 -2.50
CA ALA A 86 5.82 -5.96 -3.29
C ALA A 86 5.59 -6.24 -4.78
N LEU A 87 4.98 -5.28 -5.48
CA LEU A 87 4.65 -5.36 -6.90
C LEU A 87 5.53 -4.40 -7.68
N SER A 88 6.23 -4.93 -8.68
CA SER A 88 7.04 -4.13 -9.60
C SER A 88 6.70 -4.46 -11.05
N ALA A 89 6.69 -3.42 -11.86
CA ALA A 89 6.54 -3.50 -13.31
C ALA A 89 7.89 -3.61 -14.01
N ALA A 90 7.84 -4.03 -15.27
CA ALA A 90 8.97 -4.02 -16.18
C ALA A 90 9.62 -2.64 -16.24
N LEU A 91 10.94 -2.57 -16.04
CA LEU A 91 11.73 -1.41 -16.44
C LEU A 91 12.37 -1.71 -17.81
N PRO A 92 12.07 -0.97 -18.90
CA PRO A 92 12.86 -1.08 -20.11
C PRO A 92 14.28 -0.56 -19.88
N GLY A 93 15.28 -1.18 -20.55
CA GLY A 93 16.68 -0.74 -20.53
C GLY A 93 17.56 -1.38 -19.45
N LEU A 94 18.76 -0.80 -19.26
CA LEU A 94 19.86 -1.34 -18.42
C LEU A 94 19.44 -1.62 -16.96
N VAL A 95 18.45 -0.87 -16.44
CA VAL A 95 17.91 -1.06 -15.08
C VAL A 95 17.11 -2.36 -14.97
N GLY A 96 16.34 -2.74 -15.99
CA GLY A 96 15.68 -4.05 -16.05
C GLY A 96 16.67 -5.21 -16.24
N ALA A 97 17.74 -4.97 -16.99
CA ALA A 97 18.81 -5.97 -17.21
C ALA A 97 19.59 -6.28 -15.91
N THR A 98 19.79 -5.29 -15.04
CA THR A 98 20.45 -5.50 -13.73
C THR A 98 19.53 -6.13 -12.69
N LEU A 99 18.22 -5.90 -12.74
CA LEU A 99 17.24 -6.57 -11.86
C LEU A 99 17.11 -8.08 -12.13
N ARG A 100 17.55 -8.55 -13.30
CA ARG A 100 17.60 -9.98 -13.65
C ARG A 100 18.94 -10.56 -13.17
N LYS A 101 18.90 -11.20 -12.00
CA LYS A 101 20.02 -11.92 -11.32
C LYS A 101 21.21 -11.01 -10.97
N GLY A 102 21.15 -10.38 -9.80
CA GLY A 102 22.32 -9.75 -9.13
C GLY A 102 22.29 -8.23 -8.95
N GLY A 103 21.22 -7.52 -9.33
CA GLY A 103 21.15 -6.05 -9.22
C GLY A 103 20.71 -5.50 -7.87
N TYR A 104 20.77 -4.16 -7.79
CA TYR A 104 20.60 -3.22 -6.67
C TYR A 104 19.55 -3.52 -5.57
N TYR A 105 18.58 -4.41 -5.82
CA TYR A 105 17.62 -4.90 -4.81
C TYR A 105 18.12 -6.11 -4.01
N ALA A 106 19.37 -6.55 -4.21
CA ALA A 106 20.02 -7.54 -3.35
C ALA A 106 20.00 -7.14 -1.85
N ALA A 107 19.93 -5.83 -1.56
CA ALA A 107 19.84 -5.27 -0.21
C ALA A 107 18.49 -5.49 0.49
N MET A 108 17.43 -5.94 -0.20
CA MET A 108 16.19 -6.40 0.46
C MET A 108 16.33 -7.81 1.10
N ARG A 109 17.55 -8.36 1.15
CA ARG A 109 17.89 -9.60 1.87
C ARG A 109 18.03 -9.44 3.39
N GLU A 110 18.02 -8.22 3.93
CA GLU A 110 18.21 -7.99 5.36
C GLU A 110 16.93 -7.61 6.11
N GLY A 111 16.60 -8.42 7.13
CA GLY A 111 15.72 -8.11 8.26
C GLY A 111 14.21 -8.30 8.00
N ILE A 112 13.40 -8.88 8.90
CA ILE A 112 13.52 -9.23 10.32
C ILE A 112 12.65 -10.48 10.53
N SER A 113 13.22 -11.51 11.15
CA SER A 113 12.47 -12.62 11.74
C SER A 113 11.93 -12.12 13.08
N TYR A 114 10.61 -11.95 13.21
CA TYR A 114 9.96 -11.88 14.51
C TYR A 114 8.62 -12.61 14.45
N GLY A 115 8.47 -13.56 15.37
CA GLY A 115 7.61 -14.72 15.23
C GLY A 115 6.12 -14.47 15.35
N ALA A 116 5.38 -15.22 14.54
CA ALA A 116 4.13 -15.83 14.97
C ALA A 116 4.05 -17.19 14.27
N ALA A 117 3.87 -18.25 15.05
CA ALA A 117 3.71 -19.60 14.56
C ALA A 117 2.53 -19.65 13.58
N THR A 118 2.80 -20.03 12.34
CA THR A 118 1.80 -20.25 11.29
C THR A 118 0.86 -21.37 11.69
N THR A 119 -0.30 -21.02 12.22
CA THR A 119 -1.44 -21.93 12.26
C THR A 119 -2.13 -21.81 10.91
N GLN A 120 -2.16 -22.89 10.13
CA GLN A 120 -2.95 -22.96 8.89
C GLN A 120 -4.43 -22.90 9.25
N ALA A 121 -4.98 -21.70 9.43
CA ALA A 121 -6.41 -21.49 9.44
C ALA A 121 -6.86 -21.27 7.99
N SER A 122 -7.48 -22.27 7.37
CA SER A 122 -8.24 -22.04 6.14
C SER A 122 -9.59 -21.41 6.50
N GLY A 123 -9.93 -20.25 5.92
CA GLY A 123 -11.28 -19.66 6.03
C GLY A 123 -11.44 -18.33 6.78
N GLY A 124 -10.39 -17.51 6.94
CA GLY A 124 -10.47 -16.18 7.56
C GLY A 124 -10.05 -15.02 6.65
N ASP A 125 -10.35 -13.78 7.06
CA ASP A 125 -9.83 -12.56 6.42
C ASP A 125 -8.52 -12.13 7.10
N THR A 126 -7.53 -11.74 6.30
CA THR A 126 -6.26 -11.18 6.77
C THR A 126 -5.96 -9.82 6.15
N TRP A 127 -5.05 -9.09 6.77
CA TRP A 127 -4.49 -7.86 6.22
C TRP A 127 -3.20 -8.17 5.47
N VAL A 128 -3.17 -7.85 4.18
CA VAL A 128 -1.97 -7.92 3.34
C VAL A 128 -1.41 -6.52 3.21
N ARG A 129 -0.11 -6.33 3.44
CA ARG A 129 0.57 -5.05 3.14
C ARG A 129 1.04 -5.09 1.69
N VAL A 130 0.55 -4.19 0.86
CA VAL A 130 0.90 -4.05 -0.56
C VAL A 130 1.84 -2.86 -0.72
N LYS A 131 2.96 -3.06 -1.40
CA LYS A 131 3.92 -2.03 -1.81
C LYS A 131 3.96 -1.97 -3.33
N LEU A 132 3.80 -0.78 -3.90
CA LEU A 132 3.86 -0.54 -5.34
C LEU A 132 5.16 0.19 -5.67
N PHE A 133 5.91 -0.34 -6.63
CA PHE A 133 7.16 0.25 -7.10
C PHE A 133 7.09 0.59 -8.59
N ASN A 134 7.98 1.47 -9.03
CA ASN A 134 8.22 1.78 -10.44
C ASN A 134 6.92 2.20 -11.18
N LEU A 135 6.71 1.66 -12.38
CA LEU A 135 5.55 1.99 -13.21
C LEU A 135 4.23 1.53 -12.57
N VAL A 136 4.22 0.52 -11.70
CA VAL A 136 2.98 0.10 -11.01
C VAL A 136 2.46 1.23 -10.11
N ALA A 137 3.36 1.90 -9.39
CA ALA A 137 2.97 3.04 -8.56
C ALA A 137 2.49 4.21 -9.43
N LYS A 138 3.08 4.41 -10.61
CA LYS A 138 2.67 5.46 -11.56
C LYS A 138 1.29 5.17 -12.16
N ASP A 139 1.05 3.94 -12.59
CA ASP A 139 -0.15 3.53 -13.30
C ASP A 139 -1.36 3.46 -12.35
N LEU A 140 -1.16 2.94 -11.15
CA LEU A 140 -2.25 2.63 -10.23
C LEU A 140 -2.36 3.61 -9.05
N GLY A 141 -1.31 4.38 -8.77
CA GLY A 141 -1.20 5.17 -7.55
C GLY A 141 -2.34 6.16 -7.36
N ALA A 142 -2.68 6.93 -8.40
CA ALA A 142 -3.77 7.90 -8.35
C ALA A 142 -5.13 7.23 -8.06
N ALA A 143 -5.42 6.11 -8.74
CA ALA A 143 -6.67 5.38 -8.55
C ALA A 143 -6.78 4.79 -7.13
N PHE A 144 -5.69 4.26 -6.57
CA PHE A 144 -5.67 3.79 -5.18
C PHE A 144 -5.84 4.92 -4.17
N LEU A 145 -5.16 6.04 -4.39
CA LEU A 145 -5.26 7.23 -3.56
C LEU A 145 -6.69 7.79 -3.55
N GLU A 146 -7.35 7.88 -4.71
CA GLU A 146 -8.72 8.37 -4.84
C GLU A 146 -9.74 7.42 -4.21
N ARG A 147 -9.66 6.12 -4.53
CA ARG A 147 -10.53 5.08 -3.95
C ARG A 147 -10.36 4.99 -2.43
N GLY A 148 -9.13 5.19 -1.97
CA GLY A 148 -8.71 5.14 -0.59
C GLY A 148 -7.88 3.90 -0.28
N MET A 149 -6.90 4.08 0.61
CA MET A 149 -5.99 3.06 1.07
C MET A 149 -5.95 3.01 2.59
N TYR A 150 -5.87 1.82 3.17
CA TYR A 150 -5.69 1.67 4.61
C TYR A 150 -4.20 1.83 4.95
N VAL A 151 -3.86 2.85 5.71
CA VAL A 151 -2.47 3.17 6.10
C VAL A 151 -2.34 3.00 7.61
N GLU A 152 -1.27 2.36 8.07
CA GLU A 152 -1.00 2.26 9.50
C GLU A 152 -0.61 3.62 10.08
N GLY A 153 -0.99 3.85 11.33
CA GLY A 153 -0.73 5.12 12.01
C GLY A 153 0.75 5.53 12.00
N ALA A 154 1.65 4.59 12.31
CA ALA A 154 3.09 4.83 12.27
C ALA A 154 3.59 5.26 10.87
N SER A 155 3.02 4.69 9.80
CA SER A 155 3.37 5.09 8.43
C SER A 155 2.86 6.48 8.07
N LEU A 156 1.75 6.94 8.66
CA LEU A 156 1.26 8.31 8.50
C LEU A 156 2.14 9.31 9.26
N ASP A 157 2.53 9.01 10.50
CA ASP A 157 3.48 9.84 11.25
C ASP A 157 4.78 10.02 10.46
N ASP A 158 5.41 8.90 10.08
CA ASP A 158 6.65 8.89 9.29
C ASP A 158 6.52 9.68 7.98
N PHE A 159 5.36 9.58 7.33
CA PHE A 159 5.09 10.30 6.10
C PHE A 159 4.96 11.80 6.34
N PHE A 160 4.08 12.24 7.23
CA PHE A 160 3.80 13.66 7.47
C PHE A 160 4.99 14.41 8.07
N GLU A 161 5.81 13.76 8.90
CA GLU A 161 7.04 14.35 9.44
C GLU A 161 8.06 14.71 8.35
N ARG A 162 8.08 13.97 7.24
CA ARG A 162 9.05 14.14 6.15
C ARG A 162 8.58 15.09 5.05
N GLN A 163 7.36 15.65 5.16
CA GLN A 163 6.80 16.49 4.10
C GLN A 163 7.36 17.92 4.11
N SER A 164 7.61 18.43 2.91
CA SER A 164 8.08 19.80 2.70
C SER A 164 6.95 20.83 2.86
N PRO A 165 7.27 22.12 3.02
CA PRO A 165 6.25 23.18 2.98
C PRO A 165 5.41 23.19 1.69
N ASP A 166 5.99 22.79 0.54
CA ASP A 166 5.28 22.71 -0.74
C ASP A 166 4.14 21.68 -0.69
N PHE A 167 4.36 20.51 -0.07
CA PHE A 167 3.30 19.52 0.15
C PHE A 167 2.11 20.12 0.91
N TRP A 168 2.38 20.80 2.02
CA TRP A 168 1.33 21.41 2.83
C TRP A 168 0.60 22.53 2.10
N SER A 169 1.32 23.32 1.30
CA SER A 169 0.72 24.37 0.45
C SER A 169 -0.15 23.80 -0.68
N GLY A 170 0.12 22.56 -1.09
CA GLY A 170 -0.66 21.81 -2.07
C GLY A 170 -1.93 21.19 -1.50
N CYS A 171 -2.05 21.06 -0.18
CA CYS A 171 -3.25 20.57 0.50
C CYS A 171 -4.30 21.69 0.60
N ARG A 172 -5.42 21.53 -0.10
CA ARG A 172 -6.51 22.52 -0.17
C ARG A 172 -7.56 22.33 0.91
N ARG A 173 -7.90 21.07 1.18
CA ARG A 173 -8.89 20.70 2.19
C ARG A 173 -8.42 19.41 2.85
N ILE A 174 -8.45 19.39 4.17
CA ILE A 174 -8.08 18.22 4.97
C ILE A 174 -9.27 17.93 5.87
N GLU A 175 -9.72 16.69 5.88
CA GLU A 175 -10.86 16.25 6.67
C GLU A 175 -10.57 14.95 7.39
N LEU A 176 -10.94 14.90 8.67
CA LEU A 176 -10.89 13.70 9.49
C LEU A 176 -12.31 13.33 9.89
N ASP A 177 -12.78 12.18 9.43
CA ASP A 177 -14.16 11.72 9.60
C ASP A 177 -15.20 12.79 9.18
N GLY A 178 -14.88 13.51 8.10
CA GLY A 178 -15.71 14.60 7.56
C GLY A 178 -15.60 15.93 8.32
N ARG A 179 -14.83 15.99 9.41
CA ARG A 179 -14.53 17.26 10.08
C ARG A 179 -13.32 17.92 9.42
N ALA A 180 -13.48 19.16 8.97
CA ALA A 180 -12.38 19.97 8.47
C ALA A 180 -11.28 20.17 9.52
N LEU A 181 -10.03 20.02 9.10
CA LEU A 181 -8.82 20.28 9.87
C LEU A 181 -7.89 21.20 9.09
N SER A 182 -7.14 22.00 9.83
CA SER A 182 -5.94 22.67 9.30
C SER A 182 -4.75 21.70 9.21
N ALA A 183 -3.75 22.08 8.40
CA ALA A 183 -2.49 21.33 8.33
C ALA A 183 -1.77 21.26 9.69
N GLU A 184 -1.84 22.31 10.51
CA GLU A 184 -1.28 22.29 11.87
C GLU A 184 -2.00 21.29 12.78
N GLU A 185 -3.34 21.27 12.76
CA GLU A 185 -4.11 20.31 13.55
C GLU A 185 -3.78 18.87 13.14
N LEU A 186 -3.69 18.59 11.84
CA LEU A 186 -3.33 17.27 11.33
C LEU A 186 -1.96 16.80 11.85
N ARG A 187 -0.97 17.70 11.87
CA ARG A 187 0.40 17.42 12.32
C ARG A 187 0.52 17.22 13.83
N ARG A 188 -0.46 17.69 14.62
CA ARG A 188 -0.50 17.47 16.07
C ARG A 188 -1.11 16.11 16.44
N ILE A 189 -1.75 15.43 15.49
CA ILE A 189 -2.29 14.09 15.72
C ILE A 189 -1.13 13.10 15.79
N ILE A 190 -1.11 12.30 16.85
CA ILE A 190 -0.17 11.18 17.00
C ILE A 190 -0.82 9.95 16.36
N TRP A 191 -0.45 9.65 15.11
CA TRP A 191 -1.12 8.60 14.35
C TRP A 191 -0.73 7.20 14.83
N LYS A 192 0.52 6.99 15.25
CA LYS A 192 1.06 5.70 15.71
C LYS A 192 0.34 5.10 16.94
N ASP A 193 -0.34 5.92 17.73
CA ASP A 193 -1.12 5.44 18.89
C ASP A 193 -2.40 4.72 18.46
N ARG A 194 -2.79 4.83 17.18
CA ARG A 194 -3.94 4.13 16.61
C ARG A 194 -3.59 2.68 16.30
N LYS A 195 -4.42 1.77 16.83
CA LYS A 195 -4.33 0.34 16.57
C LYS A 195 -4.88 -0.05 15.19
N ALA A 196 -6.02 0.51 14.79
CA ALA A 196 -6.59 0.32 13.47
C ALA A 196 -5.92 1.20 12.40
N PRO A 197 -5.80 0.69 11.16
CA PRO A 197 -5.36 1.50 10.04
C PRO A 197 -6.38 2.59 9.70
N VAL A 198 -5.88 3.70 9.17
CA VAL A 198 -6.65 4.87 8.74
C VAL A 198 -6.94 4.72 7.24
N LEU A 199 -8.19 4.93 6.85
CA LEU A 199 -8.56 5.03 5.44
C LEU A 199 -8.13 6.40 4.92
N LEU A 200 -7.01 6.47 4.21
CA LEU A 200 -6.54 7.67 3.55
C LEU A 200 -7.14 7.77 2.14
N LYS A 201 -7.81 8.88 1.85
CA LYS A 201 -8.26 9.26 0.50
C LYS A 201 -7.56 10.54 0.08
N VAL A 202 -7.07 10.58 -1.15
CA VAL A 202 -6.49 11.79 -1.74
C VAL A 202 -7.27 12.12 -3.01
N LEU A 203 -7.90 13.29 -2.99
CA LEU A 203 -8.75 13.79 -4.06
C LEU A 203 -8.06 14.95 -4.76
N GLN A 204 -8.31 15.14 -6.04
CA GLN A 204 -7.88 16.37 -6.72
C GLN A 204 -8.98 17.42 -6.64
N GLU A 205 -8.57 18.68 -6.44
CA GLU A 205 -9.42 19.84 -6.62
C GLU A 205 -9.89 19.88 -8.08
N GLY A 206 -11.21 19.97 -8.27
CA GLY A 206 -11.86 20.04 -9.58
C GLY A 206 -11.81 21.41 -10.21
#